data_AF-A0A7J8ZNU8-F1
#
_entry.id   AF-A0A7J8ZNU8-F1
#
_cell.length_a   1.000
_cell.length_b   1.000
_cell.length_c   1.000
_cell.angle_alpha   90.00
_cell.angle_beta   90.00
_cell.angle_gamma   90.00
#
_symmetry.space_group_name_H-M   'P 1'
#
loop_
_entity.id
_entity.type
_entity.pdbx_description
1 polymer ?
#
loop_
_entity_poly.entity_id
_entity_poly.type
_entity_poly.pdbx_seq_one_letter_code
_entity_poly.pdbx_strand_id
1 'polypeptide(L)'
;MAPNDPKQSGGFFASIASSISNFGSAMTKSVNGLMGYEGLEVVNPEGGTEDAEEEARRGRWKQEDRDSYWKMMQKYIGSDVTSMVTLPVLIFEPMSMLQKMAELMEYSYLLDLADECEDPYMRLVYTTSWAISVYYAYQRTWKPFNPILGETYEMVNHGGITFIAEQVSHHPPMSAGHAENEHFIYDISSKVKTKFLGNSIDIYPLGRTRVTLKRDGTVFDLVPPPTKVNNLIFGRTWVDSPGEMIMTNLTTGDKA
;
A
#
# COMPACT_ATOMS: atom_id res chain seq x y z
N MET A 1 31.93 8.18 -43.50
CA MET A 1 31.81 9.41 -42.68
C MET A 1 30.33 9.71 -42.52
N ALA A 2 29.85 9.82 -41.29
CA ALA A 2 28.51 10.33 -40.92
C ALA A 2 28.41 11.86 -41.21
N PRO A 3 27.23 12.52 -41.08
CA PRO A 3 26.57 12.79 -39.78
C PRO A 3 25.01 12.66 -39.79
N ASN A 4 24.42 12.03 -38.76
CA ASN A 4 23.68 12.57 -37.60
C ASN A 4 22.21 12.99 -37.86
N ASP A 5 21.28 12.12 -37.43
CA ASP A 5 19.89 12.43 -37.07
C ASP A 5 19.75 12.49 -35.53
N PRO A 6 19.05 13.48 -34.95
CA PRO A 6 18.81 13.52 -33.51
C PRO A 6 17.60 12.65 -33.12
N LYS A 7 17.85 11.69 -32.23
CA LYS A 7 16.82 10.93 -31.48
C LYS A 7 15.97 11.89 -30.63
N GLN A 8 14.64 11.79 -30.74
CA GLN A 8 13.71 12.34 -29.76
C GLN A 8 13.14 11.18 -28.93
N SER A 9 13.63 11.05 -27.70
CA SER A 9 13.10 10.15 -26.68
C SER A 9 11.88 10.80 -26.00
N GLY A 10 10.67 10.43 -26.43
CA GLY A 10 9.43 10.80 -25.76
C GLY A 10 9.10 9.78 -24.68
N GLY A 11 9.29 10.17 -23.41
CA GLY A 11 9.24 9.29 -22.26
C GLY A 11 7.84 8.81 -21.87
N PHE A 12 7.89 7.70 -21.13
CA PHE A 12 6.85 6.96 -20.39
C PHE A 12 5.92 7.83 -19.49
N PHE A 13 6.15 9.14 -19.41
CA PHE A 13 5.34 10.08 -18.63
C PHE A 13 4.10 10.60 -19.36
N ALA A 14 4.06 10.51 -20.70
CA ALA A 14 2.94 11.04 -21.48
C ALA A 14 1.64 10.21 -21.37
N SER A 15 1.74 8.89 -21.11
CA SER A 15 0.56 8.02 -21.00
C SER A 15 -0.15 8.11 -19.64
N ILE A 16 0.53 8.58 -18.59
CA ILE A 16 -0.07 8.76 -17.25
C ILE A 16 -1.04 9.96 -17.26
N ALA A 17 -0.82 10.97 -18.09
CA ALA A 17 -1.64 12.17 -18.12
C ALA A 17 -3.04 11.95 -18.73
N SER A 18 -3.21 10.96 -19.62
CA SER A 18 -4.50 10.75 -20.31
C SER A 18 -5.50 9.88 -19.53
N SER A 19 -5.04 9.06 -18.57
CA SER A 19 -5.92 8.16 -17.81
C SER A 19 -6.61 8.83 -16.61
N ILE A 20 -6.31 10.10 -16.33
CA ILE A 20 -6.86 10.84 -15.19
C ILE A 20 -8.24 11.45 -15.49
N SER A 21 -8.70 11.48 -16.74
CA SER A 21 -9.91 12.24 -17.10
C SER A 21 -11.26 11.51 -16.94
N ASN A 22 -11.29 10.21 -16.62
CA ASN A 22 -12.54 9.41 -16.64
C ASN A 22 -12.80 8.59 -15.36
N PHE A 23 -12.50 9.11 -14.16
CA PHE A 23 -12.94 8.46 -12.93
C PHE A 23 -14.33 8.99 -12.50
N GLY A 24 -15.32 8.10 -12.59
CA GLY A 24 -16.70 8.32 -12.16
C GLY A 24 -16.84 8.54 -10.65
N SER A 25 -17.83 9.35 -10.31
CA SER A 25 -18.00 10.12 -9.08
C SER A 25 -18.47 9.32 -7.85
N ALA A 26 -17.67 9.30 -6.79
CA ALA A 26 -18.20 9.47 -5.44
C ALA A 26 -18.32 10.99 -5.21
N MET A 27 -19.54 11.53 -5.08
CA MET A 27 -19.73 12.97 -4.85
C MET A 27 -19.16 13.36 -3.49
N THR A 28 -18.03 14.06 -3.52
CA THR A 28 -17.26 14.52 -2.37
C THR A 28 -17.87 15.81 -1.81
N LYS A 29 -18.17 15.87 -0.51
CA LYS A 29 -18.51 17.12 0.18
C LYS A 29 -17.66 17.33 1.43
N SER A 30 -17.26 18.58 1.61
CA SER A 30 -16.54 19.11 2.78
C SER A 30 -17.46 19.18 4.01
N VAL A 31 -16.90 19.03 5.21
CA VAL A 31 -17.57 19.29 6.49
C VAL A 31 -17.75 20.80 6.66
N ASN A 32 -18.72 21.37 5.94
CA ASN A 32 -19.08 22.79 6.06
C ASN A 32 -19.94 23.09 7.32
N GLY A 33 -20.43 22.05 8.02
CA GLY A 33 -21.28 22.18 9.20
C GLY A 33 -20.55 22.22 10.55
N LEU A 34 -19.25 21.89 10.61
CA LEU A 34 -18.44 22.02 11.84
C LEU A 34 -17.59 23.30 11.78
N MET A 35 -17.93 24.25 12.65
CA MET A 35 -17.23 25.53 12.78
C MET A 35 -15.73 25.30 13.02
N GLY A 36 -14.87 25.80 12.11
CA GLY A 36 -13.41 25.67 12.19
C GLY A 36 -12.78 24.53 11.37
N TYR A 37 -13.58 23.72 10.68
CA TYR A 37 -13.13 22.56 9.87
C TYR A 37 -13.52 22.64 8.40
N GLU A 38 -13.82 23.85 7.93
CA GLU A 38 -14.22 24.13 6.56
C GLU A 38 -13.16 23.62 5.56
N GLY A 39 -13.59 22.83 4.58
CA GLY A 39 -12.74 22.25 3.54
C GLY A 39 -12.25 20.83 3.83
N LEU A 40 -12.48 20.27 5.02
CA LEU A 40 -12.11 18.87 5.29
C LEU A 40 -13.12 17.89 4.71
N GLU A 41 -12.64 16.90 3.97
CA GLU A 41 -13.49 15.86 3.39
C GLU A 41 -13.70 14.71 4.38
N VAL A 42 -14.95 14.28 4.55
CA VAL A 42 -15.32 13.05 5.27
C VAL A 42 -16.06 12.15 4.29
N VAL A 43 -15.59 10.91 4.16
CA VAL A 43 -16.12 9.96 3.18
C VAL A 43 -16.83 8.83 3.90
N ASN A 44 -18.13 8.65 3.63
CA ASN A 44 -18.88 7.49 4.11
C ASN A 44 -18.38 6.23 3.40
N PRO A 45 -17.87 5.21 4.10
CA PRO A 45 -17.44 3.94 3.49
C PRO A 45 -18.54 3.24 2.67
N GLU A 46 -19.81 3.48 3.01
CA GLU A 46 -20.99 2.82 2.41
C GLU A 46 -21.54 3.59 1.19
N GLY A 47 -20.98 4.76 0.85
CA GLY A 47 -21.27 5.44 -0.43
C GLY A 47 -22.46 6.43 -0.46
N GLY A 48 -22.90 6.97 0.68
CA GLY A 48 -23.99 7.97 0.78
C GLY A 48 -23.52 9.40 1.12
N THR A 49 -24.25 10.44 0.66
CA THR A 49 -23.92 11.86 0.89
C THR A 49 -24.70 12.53 2.03
N GLU A 50 -25.83 11.94 2.46
CA GLU A 50 -26.68 12.51 3.52
C GLU A 50 -26.06 12.34 4.92
N ASP A 51 -25.06 11.48 5.05
CA ASP A 51 -24.51 11.06 6.34
C ASP A 51 -23.16 11.71 6.70
N ALA A 52 -22.61 12.62 5.89
CA ALA A 52 -21.23 13.09 6.08
C ALA A 52 -20.99 13.78 7.45
N GLU A 53 -21.97 14.55 7.94
CA GLU A 53 -21.90 15.19 9.27
C GLU A 53 -22.06 14.20 10.42
N GLU A 54 -22.92 13.20 10.25
CA GLU A 54 -23.09 12.13 11.23
C GLU A 54 -21.85 11.24 11.28
N GLU A 55 -21.34 10.85 10.10
CA GLU A 55 -20.14 10.08 9.93
C GLU A 55 -18.94 10.78 10.57
N ALA A 56 -18.79 12.10 10.38
CA ALA A 56 -17.74 12.89 11.02
C ALA A 56 -17.69 12.70 12.55
N ARG A 57 -18.83 12.42 13.19
CA ARG A 57 -18.94 12.16 14.63
C ARG A 57 -18.59 10.73 15.02
N ARG A 58 -18.72 9.75 14.12
CA ARG A 58 -18.46 8.31 14.33
C ARG A 58 -16.98 7.91 14.40
N GLY A 59 -16.05 8.87 14.34
CA GLY A 59 -14.61 8.61 14.40
C GLY A 59 -14.08 8.16 15.77
N ARG A 60 -12.92 7.50 15.76
CA ARG A 60 -12.27 6.88 16.93
C ARG A 60 -11.74 7.84 18.01
N TRP A 61 -11.65 9.13 17.68
CA TRP A 61 -11.10 10.17 18.57
C TRP A 61 -12.21 10.84 19.39
N LYS A 62 -11.92 11.19 20.65
CA LYS A 62 -12.78 12.10 21.43
C LYS A 62 -12.73 13.51 20.82
N GLN A 63 -13.75 14.32 21.04
CA GLN A 63 -13.84 15.65 20.43
C GLN A 63 -12.64 16.55 20.80
N GLU A 64 -12.27 16.59 22.07
CA GLU A 64 -11.12 17.38 22.56
C GLU A 64 -9.79 16.94 21.91
N ASP A 65 -9.64 15.63 21.68
CA ASP A 65 -8.46 15.08 21.01
C ASP A 65 -8.42 15.48 19.53
N ARG A 66 -9.57 15.44 18.82
CA ARG A 66 -9.66 15.79 17.39
C ARG A 66 -9.12 17.17 17.10
N ASP A 67 -9.51 18.16 17.90
CA ASP A 67 -9.06 19.55 17.74
C ASP A 67 -7.55 19.68 17.91
N SER A 68 -6.99 18.98 18.90
CA SER A 68 -5.54 18.94 19.16
C SER A 68 -4.78 18.26 18.02
N TYR A 69 -5.25 17.09 17.58
CA TYR A 69 -4.67 16.34 16.45
C TYR A 69 -4.74 17.15 15.15
N TRP A 70 -5.87 17.78 14.86
CA TRP A 70 -6.02 18.60 13.66
C TRP A 70 -5.04 19.78 13.65
N LYS A 71 -4.95 20.54 14.76
CA LYS A 71 -3.99 21.65 14.88
C LYS A 71 -2.55 21.21 14.67
N MET A 72 -2.19 20.02 15.15
CA MET A 72 -0.86 19.45 14.96
C MET A 72 -0.61 19.01 13.51
N MET A 73 -1.60 18.37 12.87
CA MET A 73 -1.44 17.74 11.55
C MET A 73 -1.65 18.69 10.37
N GLN A 74 -2.54 19.68 10.47
CA GLN A 74 -2.94 20.55 9.35
C GLN A 74 -1.76 21.25 8.66
N LYS A 75 -0.69 21.57 9.40
CA LYS A 75 0.52 22.22 8.85
C LYS A 75 1.31 21.33 7.90
N TYR A 76 1.01 20.04 7.88
CA TYR A 76 1.70 19.05 7.06
C TYR A 76 0.90 18.62 5.83
N ILE A 77 -0.23 19.27 5.52
CA ILE A 77 -0.99 18.98 4.30
C ILE A 77 -0.07 19.10 3.08
N GLY A 78 -0.13 18.11 2.19
CA GLY A 78 0.74 17.94 1.04
C GLY A 78 2.09 17.26 1.31
N SER A 79 2.46 17.03 2.57
CA SER A 79 3.74 16.44 2.96
C SER A 79 3.71 14.89 2.97
N ASP A 80 4.90 14.28 2.89
CA ASP A 80 5.08 12.84 3.08
C ASP A 80 5.15 12.50 4.58
N VAL A 81 4.16 11.74 5.06
CA VAL A 81 4.00 11.31 6.46
C VAL A 81 5.07 10.33 6.91
N THR A 82 5.70 9.60 5.98
CA THR A 82 6.82 8.70 6.30
C THR A 82 8.09 9.48 6.69
N SER A 83 8.20 10.73 6.22
CA SER A 83 9.31 11.62 6.52
C SER A 83 9.09 12.47 7.78
N MET A 84 7.92 12.35 8.43
CA MET A 84 7.62 13.09 9.66
C MET A 84 8.24 12.42 10.87
N VAL A 85 9.05 13.17 11.61
CA VAL A 85 9.83 12.67 12.76
C VAL A 85 8.96 12.44 14.00
N THR A 86 7.84 13.15 14.15
CA THR A 86 7.03 13.12 15.38
C THR A 86 5.55 12.93 15.07
N LEU A 87 5.04 11.71 15.31
CA LEU A 87 3.62 11.41 15.37
C LEU A 87 3.28 10.78 16.73
N PRO A 88 2.10 11.04 17.32
CA PRO A 88 1.73 10.46 18.61
C PRO A 88 1.60 8.94 18.56
N VAL A 89 2.12 8.24 19.57
CA VAL A 89 2.11 6.76 19.63
C VAL A 89 0.70 6.15 19.53
N LEU A 90 -0.33 6.90 19.92
CA LEU A 90 -1.74 6.49 19.89
C LEU A 90 -2.26 6.17 18.47
N ILE A 91 -1.58 6.60 17.41
CA ILE A 91 -1.95 6.27 16.02
C ILE A 91 -1.26 5.00 15.51
N PHE A 92 -0.39 4.39 16.32
CA PHE A 92 0.42 3.25 15.92
C PHE A 92 -0.17 1.92 16.38
N GLU A 93 0.05 0.88 15.58
CA GLU A 93 -0.09 -0.50 16.04
C GLU A 93 1.25 -1.00 16.60
N PRO A 94 1.24 -1.99 17.52
CA PRO A 94 2.45 -2.53 18.13
C PRO A 94 3.22 -3.47 17.18
N MET A 95 3.44 -3.05 15.94
CA MET A 95 4.18 -3.78 14.90
C MET A 95 5.04 -2.83 14.09
N SER A 96 6.26 -3.23 13.74
CA SER A 96 7.10 -2.51 12.77
C SER A 96 6.72 -2.86 11.34
N MET A 97 7.12 -2.02 10.38
CA MET A 97 6.88 -2.30 8.96
C MET A 97 7.49 -3.65 8.52
N LEU A 98 8.59 -4.09 9.14
CA LEU A 98 9.20 -5.40 8.81
C LEU A 98 8.31 -6.56 9.22
N GLN A 99 7.63 -6.44 10.36
CA GLN A 99 6.65 -7.43 10.81
C GLN A 99 5.42 -7.43 9.89
N LYS A 100 4.97 -6.25 9.44
CA LYS A 100 3.89 -6.13 8.46
C LYS A 100 4.22 -6.78 7.12
N MET A 101 5.48 -6.73 6.69
CA MET A 101 5.93 -7.41 5.48
C MET A 101 5.86 -8.94 5.62
N ALA A 102 6.11 -9.48 6.82
CA ALA A 102 5.99 -10.92 7.05
C ALA A 102 4.55 -11.42 6.96
N GLU A 103 3.56 -10.59 7.31
CA GLU A 103 2.13 -10.95 7.22
C GLU A 103 1.65 -11.17 5.78
N LEU A 104 2.39 -10.69 4.77
CA LEU A 104 2.11 -10.99 3.37
C LEU A 104 2.22 -12.50 3.07
N MET A 105 2.88 -13.26 3.95
CA MET A 105 3.04 -14.70 3.87
C MET A 105 1.92 -15.48 4.59
N GLU A 106 0.89 -14.84 5.15
CA GLU A 106 -0.21 -15.55 5.85
C GLU A 106 -0.89 -16.61 4.98
N TYR A 107 -1.10 -16.30 3.70
CA TYR A 107 -1.72 -17.20 2.73
C TYR A 107 -0.71 -17.75 1.71
N SER A 108 0.55 -17.95 2.12
CA SER A 108 1.64 -18.42 1.24
C SER A 108 1.37 -19.77 0.58
N TYR A 109 0.52 -20.62 1.15
CA TYR A 109 0.15 -21.92 0.57
C TYR A 109 -0.45 -21.80 -0.85
N LEU A 110 -1.02 -20.65 -1.20
CA LEU A 110 -1.50 -20.38 -2.56
C LEU A 110 -0.36 -20.38 -3.58
N LEU A 111 0.85 -19.97 -3.17
CA LEU A 111 2.04 -20.04 -4.01
C LEU A 111 2.56 -21.48 -4.14
N ASP A 112 2.38 -22.32 -3.13
CA ASP A 112 2.68 -23.76 -3.20
C ASP A 112 1.77 -24.43 -4.24
N LEU A 113 0.47 -24.14 -4.20
CA LEU A 113 -0.49 -24.59 -5.22
C LEU A 113 -0.13 -24.08 -6.62
N ALA A 114 0.38 -22.86 -6.73
CA ALA A 114 0.86 -22.32 -8.00
C ALA A 114 2.09 -23.08 -8.53
N ASP A 115 3.05 -23.39 -7.65
CA ASP A 115 4.24 -24.17 -8.00
C ASP A 115 3.89 -25.58 -8.47
N GLU A 116 2.94 -26.25 -7.81
CA GLU A 116 2.49 -27.61 -8.14
C GLU A 116 1.59 -27.68 -9.40
N CYS A 117 0.88 -26.62 -9.73
CA CYS A 117 -0.09 -26.63 -10.83
C CYS A 117 0.58 -26.71 -12.21
N GLU A 118 0.20 -27.63 -13.09
CA GLU A 118 0.81 -27.74 -14.44
C GLU A 118 0.33 -26.67 -15.42
N ASP A 119 -0.93 -26.23 -15.31
CA ASP A 119 -1.51 -25.24 -16.22
C ASP A 119 -0.99 -23.82 -15.89
N PRO A 120 -0.25 -23.16 -16.80
CA PRO A 120 0.33 -21.84 -16.56
C PRO A 120 -0.71 -20.75 -16.23
N TYR A 121 -1.94 -20.87 -16.74
CA TYR A 121 -3.00 -19.90 -16.44
C TYR A 121 -3.55 -20.09 -15.04
N MET A 122 -3.70 -21.33 -14.59
CA MET A 122 -4.07 -21.62 -13.20
C MET A 122 -2.99 -21.20 -12.20
N ARG A 123 -1.69 -21.28 -12.56
CA ARG A 123 -0.63 -20.68 -11.74
C ARG A 123 -0.81 -19.19 -11.56
N LEU A 124 -1.14 -18.48 -12.64
CA LEU A 124 -1.41 -17.04 -12.60
C LEU A 124 -2.62 -16.75 -11.70
N VAL A 125 -3.67 -17.57 -11.76
CA VAL A 125 -4.84 -17.46 -10.85
C VAL A 125 -4.43 -17.62 -9.40
N TYR A 126 -3.66 -18.65 -9.05
CA TYR A 126 -3.20 -18.87 -7.67
C TYR A 126 -2.29 -17.74 -7.17
N THR A 127 -1.31 -17.34 -7.98
CA THR A 127 -0.37 -16.26 -7.64
C THR A 127 -1.10 -14.93 -7.46
N THR A 128 -2.09 -14.64 -8.33
CA THR A 128 -2.92 -13.45 -8.21
C THR A 128 -3.84 -13.52 -6.99
N SER A 129 -4.41 -14.69 -6.67
CA SER A 129 -5.22 -14.89 -5.47
C SER A 129 -4.42 -14.64 -4.20
N TRP A 130 -3.16 -15.09 -4.16
CA TRP A 130 -2.22 -14.74 -3.09
C TRP A 130 -2.02 -13.22 -3.00
N ALA A 131 -1.77 -12.54 -4.13
CA ALA A 131 -1.59 -11.09 -4.14
C ALA A 131 -2.85 -10.32 -3.67
N ILE A 132 -4.06 -10.82 -3.97
CA ILE A 132 -5.31 -10.22 -3.46
C ILE A 132 -5.42 -10.41 -1.94
N SER A 133 -5.06 -11.59 -1.43
CA SER A 133 -5.19 -11.93 -0.01
C SER A 133 -4.47 -10.96 0.92
N VAL A 134 -3.37 -10.34 0.46
CA VAL A 134 -2.59 -9.39 1.25
C VAL A 134 -3.38 -8.15 1.66
N TYR A 135 -4.39 -7.76 0.88
CA TYR A 135 -5.22 -6.59 1.15
C TYR A 135 -6.17 -6.79 2.31
N TYR A 136 -6.45 -8.04 2.70
CA TYR A 136 -7.15 -8.34 3.94
C TYR A 136 -6.31 -7.88 5.16
N ALA A 137 -5.01 -8.19 5.17
CA ALA A 137 -4.09 -7.77 6.24
C ALA A 137 -3.93 -6.23 6.32
N TYR A 138 -4.13 -5.53 5.19
CA TYR A 138 -4.06 -4.07 5.08
C TYR A 138 -5.32 -3.32 5.53
N GLN A 139 -6.39 -4.00 5.97
CA GLN A 139 -7.57 -3.33 6.53
C GLN A 139 -7.31 -2.69 7.91
N ARG A 140 -6.17 -2.99 8.55
CA ARG A 140 -5.78 -2.36 9.83
C ARG A 140 -5.40 -0.90 9.61
N THR A 141 -6.18 0.00 10.21
CA THR A 141 -6.11 1.47 10.04
C THR A 141 -5.08 2.18 10.93
N TRP A 142 -4.18 1.41 11.55
CA TRP A 142 -3.15 1.92 12.44
C TRP A 142 -1.81 1.95 11.73
N LYS A 143 -0.97 2.93 12.06
CA LYS A 143 0.34 3.10 11.43
C LYS A 143 1.33 2.09 12.04
N PRO A 144 2.02 1.25 11.26
CA PRO A 144 3.13 0.47 11.82
C PRO A 144 4.30 1.39 12.19
N PHE A 145 5.12 0.96 13.15
CA PHE A 145 6.36 1.66 13.48
C PHE A 145 7.30 1.67 12.27
N ASN A 146 7.87 2.85 11.99
CA ASN A 146 8.91 2.97 10.97
C ASN A 146 10.19 2.34 11.54
N PRO A 147 10.71 1.26 10.93
CA PRO A 147 11.89 0.58 11.45
C PRO A 147 13.11 1.50 11.51
N ILE A 148 14.00 1.28 12.48
CA ILE A 148 15.29 1.97 12.49
C ILE A 148 16.22 1.38 11.43
N LEU A 149 17.21 2.15 10.95
CA LEU A 149 18.19 1.64 9.99
C LEU A 149 18.93 0.41 10.55
N GLY A 150 18.95 -0.68 9.78
CA GLY A 150 19.55 -1.96 10.19
C GLY A 150 18.67 -2.79 11.14
N GLU A 151 17.45 -2.35 11.47
CA GLU A 151 16.48 -3.23 12.13
C GLU A 151 16.21 -4.45 11.25
N THR A 152 16.11 -5.62 11.88
CA THR A 152 15.78 -6.88 11.21
C THR A 152 14.57 -7.54 11.85
N TYR A 153 13.82 -8.30 11.06
CA TYR A 153 12.78 -9.19 11.55
C TYR A 153 12.85 -10.54 10.84
N GLU A 154 12.77 -11.63 11.60
CA GLU A 154 12.74 -12.99 11.07
C GLU A 154 11.51 -13.76 11.55
N MET A 155 11.02 -14.65 10.69
CA MET A 155 9.98 -15.62 11.00
C MET A 155 10.43 -16.97 10.43
N VAL A 156 10.75 -17.92 11.30
CA VAL A 156 11.40 -19.17 10.91
C VAL A 156 10.40 -20.32 10.91
N ASN A 157 10.34 -21.06 9.80
CA ASN A 157 9.53 -22.27 9.62
C ASN A 157 8.04 -22.10 10.03
N HIS A 158 7.45 -20.94 9.75
CA HIS A 158 6.04 -20.71 10.00
C HIS A 158 5.22 -21.30 8.86
N GLY A 159 4.54 -22.43 9.08
CA GLY A 159 3.83 -23.11 7.98
C GLY A 159 4.75 -23.56 6.84
N GLY A 160 6.01 -23.90 7.14
CA GLY A 160 7.01 -24.32 6.16
C GLY A 160 7.78 -23.20 5.48
N ILE A 161 7.44 -21.93 5.73
CA ILE A 161 8.16 -20.78 5.17
C ILE A 161 9.13 -20.15 6.17
N THR A 162 10.29 -19.71 5.68
CA THR A 162 11.21 -18.85 6.42
C THR A 162 11.25 -17.48 5.75
N PHE A 163 11.10 -16.42 6.54
CA PHE A 163 11.11 -15.02 6.12
C PHE A 163 12.17 -14.23 6.89
N ILE A 164 12.87 -13.34 6.20
CA ILE A 164 13.80 -12.37 6.76
C ILE A 164 13.58 -11.01 6.11
N ALA A 165 13.62 -9.94 6.90
CA ALA A 165 13.60 -8.58 6.38
C ALA A 165 14.55 -7.66 7.15
N GLU A 166 15.02 -6.62 6.47
CA GLU A 166 15.90 -5.59 7.01
C GLU A 166 15.46 -4.20 6.54
N GLN A 167 15.55 -3.21 7.41
CA GLN A 167 15.47 -1.81 7.03
C GLN A 167 16.81 -1.34 6.44
N VAL A 168 16.92 -1.36 5.12
CA VAL A 168 18.16 -1.08 4.38
C VAL A 168 18.41 0.41 4.12
N SER A 169 17.42 1.28 4.34
CA SER A 169 17.56 2.73 4.18
C SER A 169 16.59 3.49 5.09
N HIS A 170 17.02 4.66 5.58
CA HIS A 170 16.17 5.55 6.39
C HIS A 170 15.75 6.84 5.66
N HIS A 171 16.54 7.32 4.68
CA HIS A 171 16.25 8.52 3.90
C HIS A 171 16.53 8.30 2.40
N PRO A 172 15.54 7.85 1.61
CA PRO A 172 14.16 7.54 2.00
C PRO A 172 14.05 6.22 2.79
N PRO A 173 12.99 6.01 3.60
CA PRO A 173 12.74 4.74 4.26
C PRO A 173 12.54 3.63 3.21
N MET A 174 13.36 2.57 3.28
CA MET A 174 13.21 1.38 2.46
C MET A 174 13.55 0.14 3.26
N SER A 175 12.78 -0.91 3.05
CA SER A 175 13.00 -2.23 3.64
C SER A 175 13.20 -3.26 2.53
N ALA A 176 14.04 -4.26 2.76
CA ALA A 176 14.16 -5.42 1.90
C ALA A 176 13.65 -6.64 2.66
N GLY A 177 12.99 -7.57 1.97
CA GLY A 177 12.49 -8.81 2.53
C GLY A 177 12.68 -9.97 1.56
N HIS A 178 12.88 -11.15 2.13
CA HIS A 178 13.05 -12.40 1.43
C HIS A 178 12.30 -13.50 2.18
N ALA A 179 11.55 -14.32 1.47
CA ALA A 179 10.90 -15.50 2.01
C ALA A 179 11.14 -16.70 1.09
N GLU A 180 11.30 -17.88 1.68
CA GLU A 180 11.59 -19.10 0.94
C GLU A 180 11.01 -20.34 1.65
N ASN A 181 10.44 -21.24 0.86
CA ASN A 181 10.11 -22.62 1.25
C ASN A 181 10.54 -23.58 0.12
N GLU A 182 10.07 -24.83 0.11
CA GLU A 182 10.43 -25.80 -0.94
C GLU A 182 9.88 -25.45 -2.33
N HIS A 183 8.81 -24.65 -2.40
CA HIS A 183 8.04 -24.37 -3.62
C HIS A 183 8.36 -23.02 -4.27
N PHE A 184 8.67 -21.99 -3.48
CA PHE A 184 8.86 -20.65 -4.04
C PHE A 184 9.91 -19.82 -3.30
N ILE A 185 10.32 -18.75 -3.97
CA ILE A 185 11.08 -17.64 -3.42
C ILE A 185 10.25 -16.37 -3.59
N TYR A 186 10.15 -15.57 -2.54
CA TYR A 186 9.50 -14.28 -2.53
C TYR A 186 10.51 -13.21 -2.16
N ASP A 187 10.68 -12.21 -3.03
CA ASP A 187 11.55 -11.06 -2.78
C ASP A 187 10.74 -9.76 -2.84
N ILE A 188 10.94 -8.90 -1.85
CA ILE A 188 10.32 -7.59 -1.80
C ILE A 188 11.34 -6.50 -1.46
N SER A 189 11.26 -5.40 -2.20
CA SER A 189 11.81 -4.11 -1.77
C SER A 189 10.63 -3.20 -1.48
N SER A 190 10.41 -2.88 -0.21
CA SER A 190 9.35 -1.99 0.22
C SER A 190 9.85 -0.55 0.22
N LYS A 191 9.24 0.28 -0.62
CA LYS A 191 9.40 1.73 -0.61
C LYS A 191 8.03 2.34 -0.73
N VAL A 192 7.65 3.14 0.26
CA VAL A 192 6.34 3.80 0.30
C VAL A 192 6.55 5.30 0.23
N LYS A 193 5.82 5.95 -0.68
CA LYS A 193 5.67 7.41 -0.69
C LYS A 193 4.26 7.74 -0.24
N THR A 194 4.09 8.75 0.61
CA THR A 194 2.75 9.17 1.04
C THR A 194 2.49 10.63 0.72
N LYS A 195 1.21 11.00 0.69
CA LYS A 195 0.76 12.39 0.58
C LYS A 195 -0.41 12.61 1.54
N PHE A 196 -0.19 13.43 2.56
CA PHE A 196 -1.26 13.83 3.48
C PHE A 196 -2.18 14.84 2.81
N LEU A 197 -3.49 14.59 2.82
CA LEU A 197 -4.50 15.44 2.17
C LEU A 197 -5.42 16.14 3.20
N GLY A 198 -5.07 16.12 4.49
CA GLY A 198 -5.87 16.70 5.56
C GLY A 198 -6.61 15.64 6.36
N ASN A 199 -7.74 15.13 5.86
CA ASN A 199 -8.45 14.04 6.54
C ASN A 199 -8.23 12.66 5.91
N SER A 200 -7.37 12.59 4.90
CA SER A 200 -6.96 11.33 4.27
C SER A 200 -5.46 11.33 3.94
N ILE A 201 -4.90 10.15 3.67
CA ILE A 201 -3.54 9.95 3.16
C ILE A 201 -3.61 9.08 1.91
N ASP A 202 -2.99 9.55 0.83
CA ASP A 202 -2.66 8.70 -0.31
C ASP A 202 -1.31 8.01 -0.06
N ILE A 203 -1.24 6.72 -0.39
CA ILE A 203 -0.11 5.82 -0.19
C ILE A 203 0.25 5.23 -1.56
N TYR A 204 1.49 5.43 -1.96
CA TYR A 204 2.03 4.94 -3.22
C TYR A 204 3.12 3.90 -2.95
N PRO A 205 2.85 2.61 -3.20
CA PRO A 205 3.88 1.58 -3.17
C PRO A 205 4.78 1.74 -4.40
N LEU A 206 6.03 2.14 -4.18
CA LEU A 206 7.06 2.33 -5.23
C LEU A 206 8.09 1.20 -5.24
N GLY A 207 7.85 0.18 -4.43
CA GLY A 207 8.69 -0.99 -4.29
C GLY A 207 8.58 -1.96 -5.46
N ARG A 208 9.37 -3.04 -5.39
CA ARG A 208 9.24 -4.20 -6.28
C ARG A 208 8.90 -5.43 -5.47
N THR A 209 7.96 -6.22 -5.97
CA THR A 209 7.59 -7.52 -5.42
C THR A 209 7.76 -8.59 -6.49
N ARG A 210 8.46 -9.68 -6.15
CA ARG A 210 8.74 -10.79 -7.05
C ARG A 210 8.46 -12.13 -6.38
N VAL A 211 7.81 -13.03 -7.12
CA VAL A 211 7.66 -14.44 -6.73
C VAL A 211 8.35 -15.29 -7.80
N THR A 212 9.15 -16.26 -7.38
CA THR A 212 9.77 -17.26 -8.27
C THR A 212 9.29 -18.64 -7.84
N LEU A 213 8.57 -19.34 -8.71
CA LEU A 213 8.19 -20.73 -8.50
C LEU A 213 9.39 -21.62 -8.80
N LYS A 214 9.77 -22.49 -7.86
CA LYS A 214 11.03 -23.24 -7.90
C LYS A 214 10.98 -24.40 -8.87
N ARG A 215 9.82 -25.03 -9.07
CA ARG A 215 9.70 -26.24 -9.89
C ARG A 215 10.16 -26.00 -11.33
N ASP A 216 9.86 -24.84 -11.90
CA ASP A 216 10.20 -24.53 -13.29
C ASP A 216 10.85 -23.15 -13.49
N GLY A 217 11.09 -22.41 -12.42
CA GLY A 217 11.72 -21.10 -12.47
C GLY A 217 10.81 -19.99 -12.99
N THR A 218 9.49 -20.19 -13.05
CA THR A 218 8.54 -19.13 -13.46
C THR A 218 8.64 -17.94 -12.50
N VAL A 219 8.77 -16.74 -13.05
CA VAL A 219 8.89 -15.50 -12.26
C VAL A 219 7.66 -14.63 -12.46
N PHE A 220 7.06 -14.18 -11.36
CA PHE A 220 5.98 -13.23 -11.34
C PHE A 220 6.41 -11.90 -10.74
N ASP A 221 5.90 -10.81 -11.30
CA ASP A 221 6.09 -9.44 -10.82
C ASP A 221 4.74 -8.85 -10.45
N LEU A 222 4.62 -8.34 -9.23
CA LEU A 222 3.40 -7.73 -8.71
C LEU A 222 3.57 -6.22 -8.66
N VAL A 223 2.69 -5.52 -9.36
CA VAL A 223 2.49 -4.07 -9.24
C VAL A 223 1.24 -3.83 -8.39
N PRO A 224 1.38 -3.43 -7.11
CA PRO A 224 0.25 -3.13 -6.25
C PRO A 224 -0.41 -1.79 -6.62
N PRO A 225 -1.73 -1.64 -6.47
CA PRO A 225 -2.43 -0.36 -6.60
C PRO A 225 -1.99 0.63 -5.52
N PRO A 226 -2.20 1.94 -5.76
CA PRO A 226 -2.24 2.93 -4.70
C PRO A 226 -3.24 2.53 -3.60
N THR A 227 -2.95 2.96 -2.38
CA THR A 227 -3.84 2.79 -1.22
C THR A 227 -4.21 4.16 -0.67
N LYS A 228 -5.42 4.30 -0.14
CA LYS A 228 -5.89 5.52 0.51
C LYS A 228 -6.43 5.20 1.89
N VAL A 229 -5.98 5.93 2.89
CA VAL A 229 -6.57 5.89 4.24
C VAL A 229 -7.46 7.10 4.37
N ASN A 230 -8.76 6.87 4.51
CA ASN A 230 -9.77 7.90 4.64
C ASN A 230 -10.11 8.16 6.11
N ASN A 231 -10.61 9.36 6.40
CA ASN A 231 -11.17 9.74 7.69
C ASN A 231 -10.20 9.55 8.89
N LEU A 232 -9.02 10.16 8.81
CA LEU A 232 -7.97 10.00 9.84
C LEU A 232 -8.33 10.65 11.17
N ILE A 233 -9.00 11.80 11.13
CA ILE A 233 -9.34 12.61 12.31
C ILE A 233 -10.87 12.71 12.46
N PHE A 234 -11.57 12.94 11.35
CA PHE A 234 -13.03 13.05 11.30
C PHE A 234 -13.60 11.88 10.49
N GLY A 235 -14.59 11.17 11.04
CA GLY A 235 -15.13 9.96 10.41
C GLY A 235 -14.57 8.65 10.94
N ARG A 236 -15.25 7.52 10.70
CA ARG A 236 -14.66 6.19 10.87
C ARG A 236 -13.49 6.06 9.91
N THR A 237 -12.28 5.79 10.43
CA THR A 237 -11.10 5.54 9.58
C THR A 237 -11.27 4.24 8.82
N TRP A 238 -10.96 4.25 7.53
CA TRP A 238 -11.03 3.06 6.68
C TRP A 238 -9.98 3.13 5.56
N VAL A 239 -9.67 1.98 4.98
CA VAL A 239 -8.67 1.84 3.92
C VAL A 239 -9.36 1.44 2.63
N ASP A 240 -8.96 2.09 1.54
CA ASP A 240 -9.31 1.76 0.17
C ASP A 240 -8.04 1.51 -0.64
N SER A 241 -8.11 0.73 -1.71
CA SER A 241 -6.98 0.52 -2.64
C SER A 241 -7.44 0.73 -4.08
N PRO A 242 -7.66 1.98 -4.49
CA PRO A 242 -8.17 2.29 -5.80
C PRO A 242 -7.11 2.04 -6.88
N GLY A 243 -7.53 1.49 -8.01
CA GLY A 243 -6.68 1.30 -9.18
C GLY A 243 -6.46 -0.17 -9.53
N GLU A 244 -5.56 -0.40 -10.47
CA GLU A 244 -5.26 -1.74 -10.98
C GLU A 244 -4.14 -2.37 -10.16
N MET A 245 -4.38 -3.61 -9.72
CA MET A 245 -3.32 -4.52 -9.30
C MET A 245 -2.96 -5.39 -10.49
N ILE A 246 -1.69 -5.44 -10.86
CA ILE A 246 -1.25 -6.18 -12.05
C ILE A 246 -0.26 -7.25 -11.61
N MET A 247 -0.60 -8.51 -11.87
CA MET A 247 0.31 -9.65 -11.74
C MET A 247 0.82 -10.03 -13.12
N THR A 248 2.13 -9.89 -13.36
CA THR A 248 2.74 -10.25 -14.65
C THR A 248 3.57 -11.50 -14.51
N ASN A 249 3.29 -12.52 -15.33
CA ASN A 249 4.23 -13.62 -15.56
C ASN A 249 5.37 -13.11 -16.45
N LEU A 250 6.57 -12.95 -15.90
CA LEU A 250 7.73 -12.44 -16.63
C LEU A 250 8.32 -13.44 -17.63
N THR A 251 7.99 -14.72 -17.50
CA THR A 251 8.43 -15.77 -18.42
C THR A 251 7.61 -15.76 -19.70
N THR A 252 6.29 -15.57 -19.61
CA THR A 252 5.37 -15.61 -20.78
C THR A 252 4.92 -14.23 -21.25
N GLY A 253 4.89 -13.24 -20.35
CA GLY A 253 4.32 -11.91 -20.58
C GLY A 253 2.83 -11.79 -20.27
N ASP A 254 2.17 -12.88 -19.85
CA ASP A 254 0.75 -12.88 -19.49
C ASP A 254 0.49 -12.04 -18.24
N LYS A 255 -0.71 -11.44 -18.17
CA LYS A 255 -1.11 -10.55 -17.08
C LYS A 255 -2.50 -10.89 -16.56
N ALA A 256 -2.67 -10.77 -15.25
CA ALA A 256 -3.96 -10.77 -14.55
C ALA A 256 -4.17 -9.45 -13.82
#